data_AF-A0A0A9YRT1-F1
#
_entry.id   AF-A0A0A9YRT1-F1
#
_cell.length_a   1.000
_cell.length_b   1.000
_cell.length_c   1.000
_cell.angle_alpha   90.00
_cell.angle_beta   90.00
_cell.angle_gamma   90.00
#
_symmetry.space_group_name_H-M   'P 1'
#
loop_
_entity.id
_entity.type
_entity.pdbx_description
1 polymer ?
#
loop_
_entity_poly.entity_id
_entity_poly.type
_entity_poly.pdbx_seq_one_letter_code
_entity_poly.pdbx_strand_id
1 'polypeptide(L)'
;MSVELTYFNMSGLGEPVRVMLSYGEIPFTDKRVSKDEWASMKSEMTFGQMPRLLIDGLELYQSRAICRYIAGKLNLRGKTDKAAAMADMWVDAIDDARSMIARVYYQPDSEERTINMDKMKNVDFPRVLSIFEKELEKNGTTFLVGNEVSWADIMLFGYLSYIGELLRTTGSDLLSAYPRLTAIYSTILSNPGIQKYLANRPASPADMRVLFDLAFRY
;
A
#
# COMPACT_ATOMS: atom_id res chain seq x y z
N MET A 1 -3.78 -20.42 -14.41
CA MET A 1 -3.74 -19.55 -13.22
C MET A 1 -4.85 -18.53 -13.37
N SER A 2 -5.86 -18.58 -12.51
CA SER A 2 -6.97 -17.62 -12.51
C SER A 2 -6.80 -16.73 -11.30
N VAL A 3 -6.60 -15.43 -11.52
CA VAL A 3 -6.41 -14.43 -10.47
C VAL A 3 -7.38 -13.28 -10.70
N GLU A 4 -8.21 -12.99 -9.71
CA GLU A 4 -9.12 -11.84 -9.72
C GLU A 4 -8.94 -11.05 -8.42
N LEU A 5 -8.62 -9.77 -8.54
CA LEU A 5 -8.67 -8.81 -7.43
C LEU A 5 -9.96 -8.02 -7.55
N THR A 6 -10.82 -8.12 -6.53
CA THR A 6 -12.01 -7.28 -6.40
C THR A 6 -11.73 -6.16 -5.39
N TYR A 7 -11.81 -4.91 -5.83
CA TYR A 7 -11.69 -3.74 -4.97
C TYR A 7 -12.40 -2.52 -5.58
N PHE A 8 -12.55 -1.44 -4.82
CA PHE A 8 -13.10 -0.19 -5.35
C PHE A 8 -12.24 0.37 -6.49
N ASN A 9 -12.85 1.21 -7.33
CA ASN A 9 -12.14 1.99 -8.34
C ASN A 9 -11.33 3.15 -7.72
N MET A 10 -10.33 2.80 -6.91
CA MET A 10 -9.36 3.68 -6.26
C MET A 10 -8.10 2.86 -5.91
N SER A 11 -7.00 3.53 -5.54
CA SER A 11 -5.81 2.90 -4.99
C SER A 11 -6.15 2.15 -3.69
N GLY A 12 -6.34 2.89 -2.58
CA GLY A 12 -6.70 2.37 -1.27
C GLY A 12 -5.86 1.17 -0.81
N LEU A 13 -6.51 0.24 -0.10
CA LEU A 13 -5.90 -1.01 0.37
C LEU A 13 -5.77 -2.09 -0.73
N GLY A 14 -6.34 -1.87 -1.91
CA GLY A 14 -6.17 -2.74 -3.07
C GLY A 14 -4.88 -2.49 -3.83
N GLU A 15 -4.33 -1.26 -3.76
CA GLU A 15 -3.13 -0.88 -4.50
C GLU A 15 -1.89 -1.74 -4.18
N PRO A 16 -1.58 -2.05 -2.90
CA PRO A 16 -0.46 -2.93 -2.60
C PRO A 16 -0.60 -4.31 -3.24
N VAL A 17 -1.84 -4.82 -3.37
CA VAL A 17 -2.10 -6.11 -4.03
C VAL A 17 -1.82 -6.01 -5.53
N ARG A 18 -2.30 -4.94 -6.20
CA ARG A 18 -2.02 -4.70 -7.62
C ARG A 18 -0.54 -4.57 -7.90
N VAL A 19 0.19 -3.84 -7.05
CA VAL A 19 1.64 -3.66 -7.16
C VAL A 19 2.37 -4.99 -6.96
N MET A 20 2.00 -5.79 -5.96
CA MET A 20 2.61 -7.11 -5.71
C MET A 20 2.39 -8.08 -6.88
N LEU A 21 1.17 -8.16 -7.42
CA LEU A 21 0.87 -8.98 -8.60
C LEU A 21 1.66 -8.52 -9.82
N SER A 22 1.75 -7.20 -10.02
CA SER A 22 2.48 -6.59 -11.13
C SER A 22 3.98 -6.77 -11.02
N TYR A 23 4.55 -6.67 -9.81
CA TYR A 23 5.97 -6.93 -9.56
C TYR A 23 6.38 -8.34 -10.00
N GLY A 24 5.52 -9.32 -9.70
CA GLY A 24 5.71 -10.72 -10.12
C GLY A 24 5.22 -11.02 -11.54
N GLU A 25 4.81 -10.00 -12.30
CA GLU A 25 4.21 -10.13 -13.64
C GLU A 25 3.08 -11.17 -13.71
N ILE A 26 2.32 -11.33 -12.62
CA ILE A 26 1.20 -12.26 -12.52
C ILE A 26 -0.01 -11.61 -13.22
N PRO A 27 -0.54 -12.19 -14.32
CA PRO A 27 -1.75 -11.67 -14.96
C PRO A 27 -2.94 -11.83 -14.02
N PHE A 28 -3.76 -10.79 -13.90
CA PHE A 28 -4.96 -10.81 -13.07
C PHE A 28 -6.08 -9.95 -13.66
N THR A 29 -7.32 -10.30 -13.33
CA THR A 29 -8.50 -9.46 -13.55
C THR A 29 -8.59 -8.43 -12.41
N ASP A 30 -8.49 -7.14 -12.73
CA ASP A 30 -8.70 -6.03 -11.78
C ASP A 30 -10.18 -5.64 -11.77
N LYS A 31 -11.01 -6.37 -11.02
CA LYS A 31 -12.44 -6.10 -10.89
C LYS A 31 -12.67 -4.88 -10.01
N ARG A 32 -12.84 -3.73 -10.66
CA ARG A 32 -13.07 -2.42 -10.02
C ARG A 32 -14.54 -2.17 -9.79
N VAL A 33 -14.95 -2.27 -8.53
CA VAL A 33 -16.34 -2.17 -8.09
C VAL A 33 -16.74 -0.70 -7.89
N SER A 34 -17.84 -0.31 -8.51
CA SER A 34 -18.50 0.98 -8.32
C SER A 34 -19.25 1.02 -6.98
N LYS A 35 -19.75 2.20 -6.61
CA LYS A 35 -20.53 2.38 -5.38
C LYS A 35 -21.84 1.59 -5.41
N ASP A 36 -22.51 1.60 -6.55
CA ASP A 36 -23.82 0.97 -6.70
C ASP A 36 -23.71 -0.55 -6.70
N GLU A 37 -22.67 -1.09 -7.35
CA GLU A 37 -22.35 -2.52 -7.29
C GLU A 37 -21.96 -2.95 -5.86
N TRP A 38 -21.27 -2.10 -5.11
CA TRP A 38 -20.89 -2.44 -3.74
C TRP A 38 -22.10 -2.65 -2.83
N ALA A 39 -23.17 -1.87 -3.01
CA ALA A 39 -24.37 -1.97 -2.17
C ALA A 39 -25.01 -3.37 -2.23
N SER A 40 -25.02 -4.03 -3.39
CA SER A 40 -25.50 -5.41 -3.53
C SER A 40 -24.44 -6.44 -3.11
N MET A 41 -23.17 -6.21 -3.47
CA MET A 41 -22.08 -7.17 -3.20
C MET A 41 -21.66 -7.25 -1.74
N LYS A 42 -21.88 -6.22 -0.92
CA LYS A 42 -21.39 -6.16 0.47
C LYS A 42 -21.85 -7.36 1.31
N SER A 43 -23.12 -7.75 1.17
CA SER A 43 -23.70 -8.87 1.91
C SER A 43 -23.16 -10.25 1.49
N GLU A 44 -22.59 -10.34 0.28
CA GLU A 44 -21.99 -11.57 -0.26
C GLU A 44 -20.53 -11.74 0.16
N MET A 45 -19.87 -10.67 0.65
CA MET A 45 -18.49 -10.74 1.12
C MET A 45 -18.42 -11.27 2.54
N THR A 46 -17.54 -12.25 2.79
CA THR A 46 -17.35 -12.90 4.11
C THR A 46 -17.23 -11.93 5.28
N PHE A 47 -16.53 -10.80 5.09
CA PHE A 47 -16.34 -9.77 6.12
C PHE A 47 -17.10 -8.47 5.84
N GLY A 48 -17.95 -8.44 4.80
CA GLY A 48 -18.55 -7.19 4.33
C GLY A 48 -17.50 -6.15 3.91
N GLN A 49 -16.33 -6.60 3.45
CA GLN A 49 -15.15 -5.77 3.18
C GLN A 49 -14.42 -6.23 1.91
N MET A 50 -13.64 -5.31 1.34
CA MET A 50 -12.65 -5.55 0.28
C MET A 50 -11.30 -4.94 0.70
N PRO A 51 -10.14 -5.36 0.13
CA PRO A 51 -9.97 -6.21 -1.04
C PRO A 51 -10.28 -7.69 -0.82
N ARG A 52 -10.76 -8.32 -1.90
CA ARG A 52 -10.91 -9.77 -2.05
C ARG A 52 -9.99 -10.23 -3.18
N LEU A 53 -9.19 -11.26 -2.95
CA LEU A 53 -8.40 -11.95 -3.98
C LEU A 53 -8.95 -13.36 -4.16
N LEU A 54 -9.31 -13.73 -5.39
CA LEU A 54 -9.53 -15.12 -5.78
C LEU A 54 -8.33 -15.57 -6.61
N ILE A 55 -7.58 -16.57 -6.14
CA ILE A 55 -6.39 -17.10 -6.80
C ILE A 55 -6.38 -18.63 -6.78
N ASP A 56 -6.49 -19.24 -7.96
CA ASP A 56 -6.51 -20.70 -8.12
C ASP A 56 -7.51 -21.42 -7.18
N GLY A 57 -8.71 -20.84 -7.01
CA GLY A 57 -9.77 -21.36 -6.15
C GLY A 57 -9.63 -21.02 -4.66
N LEU A 58 -8.52 -20.41 -4.24
CA LEU A 58 -8.37 -19.85 -2.90
C LEU A 58 -8.92 -18.42 -2.86
N GLU A 59 -9.88 -18.19 -1.98
CA GLU A 59 -10.43 -16.87 -1.71
C GLU A 59 -9.81 -16.27 -0.44
N LEU A 60 -9.25 -15.07 -0.56
CA LEU A 60 -8.60 -14.33 0.52
C LEU A 60 -9.17 -12.93 0.67
N TYR A 61 -9.21 -12.47 1.91
CA TYR A 61 -9.49 -11.10 2.31
C TYR A 61 -8.32 -10.58 3.16
N GLN A 62 -8.41 -9.33 3.63
CA GLN A 62 -7.36 -8.63 4.38
C GLN A 62 -6.11 -8.37 3.53
N SER A 63 -5.93 -7.12 3.09
CA SER A 63 -4.87 -6.71 2.15
C SER A 63 -3.48 -7.22 2.54
N ARG A 64 -3.10 -7.14 3.82
CA ARG A 64 -1.80 -7.65 4.31
C ARG A 64 -1.66 -9.17 4.17
N ALA A 65 -2.70 -9.93 4.48
CA ALA A 65 -2.68 -11.39 4.34
C ALA A 65 -2.58 -11.80 2.86
N ILE A 66 -3.32 -11.09 1.99
CA ILE A 66 -3.24 -11.24 0.54
C ILE A 66 -1.81 -10.96 0.04
N CYS A 67 -1.23 -9.81 0.39
CA CYS A 67 0.13 -9.46 -0.02
C CYS A 67 1.16 -10.47 0.51
N ARG A 68 1.04 -10.94 1.76
CA ARG A 68 1.92 -11.97 2.33
C ARG A 68 1.81 -13.31 1.58
N TYR A 69 0.62 -13.69 1.14
CA TYR A 69 0.41 -14.89 0.32
C TYR A 69 1.12 -14.76 -1.04
N ILE A 70 0.92 -13.63 -1.74
CA ILE A 70 1.60 -13.34 -3.02
C ILE A 70 3.11 -13.31 -2.81
N ALA A 71 3.60 -12.69 -1.73
CA ALA A 71 5.01 -12.69 -1.38
C ALA A 71 5.59 -14.10 -1.25
N GLY A 72 4.83 -15.05 -0.71
CA GLY A 72 5.22 -16.46 -0.66
C GLY A 72 5.38 -17.08 -2.05
N LYS A 73 4.45 -16.80 -2.97
CA LYS A 73 4.52 -17.26 -4.36
C LYS A 73 5.71 -16.68 -5.13
N LEU A 74 6.14 -15.47 -4.76
CA LEU A 74 7.26 -14.76 -5.37
C LEU A 74 8.60 -14.95 -4.64
N ASN A 75 8.66 -15.77 -3.59
CA ASN A 75 9.84 -15.94 -2.72
C ASN A 75 10.34 -14.65 -2.06
N LEU A 76 9.44 -13.70 -1.78
CA LEU A 76 9.73 -12.38 -1.20
C LEU A 76 9.50 -12.31 0.31
N ARG A 77 9.13 -13.42 0.96
CA ARG A 77 8.91 -13.44 2.42
C ARG A 77 10.21 -13.35 3.22
N GLY A 78 11.37 -13.52 2.61
CA GLY A 78 12.65 -13.69 3.30
C GLY A 78 13.04 -15.17 3.36
N LYS A 79 14.35 -15.43 3.33
CA LYS A 79 14.93 -16.79 3.16
C LYS A 79 15.03 -17.60 4.47
N THR A 80 14.76 -16.98 5.61
CA THR A 80 14.81 -17.60 6.94
C THR A 80 13.64 -17.13 7.78
N ASP A 81 13.29 -17.88 8.83
CA ASP A 81 12.22 -17.49 9.76
C ASP A 81 12.50 -16.11 10.39
N LYS A 82 13.76 -15.82 10.69
CA LYS A 82 14.17 -14.51 11.20
C LYS A 82 13.94 -13.40 10.17
N ALA A 83 14.32 -13.61 8.92
CA ALA A 83 14.09 -12.64 7.85
C ALA A 83 12.58 -12.43 7.62
N ALA A 84 11.80 -13.51 7.65
CA ALA A 84 10.34 -13.43 7.51
C ALA A 84 9.68 -12.65 8.65
N ALA A 85 10.07 -12.92 9.90
CA ALA A 85 9.57 -12.18 11.05
C ALA A 85 9.92 -10.67 10.97
N MET A 86 11.14 -10.34 10.53
CA MET A 86 11.54 -8.94 10.32
C MET A 86 10.72 -8.27 9.21
N ALA A 87 10.47 -8.97 8.09
CA ALA A 87 9.67 -8.43 7.01
C ALA A 87 8.21 -8.21 7.44
N ASP A 88 7.63 -9.16 8.19
CA ASP A 88 6.30 -9.03 8.81
C ASP A 88 6.23 -7.81 9.73
N MET A 89 7.21 -7.63 10.63
CA MET A 89 7.27 -6.48 11.54
C MET A 89 7.30 -5.15 10.79
N TRP A 90 8.11 -5.03 9.72
CA TRP A 90 8.19 -3.80 8.95
C TRP A 90 6.90 -3.50 8.18
N VAL A 91 6.26 -4.51 7.61
CA VAL A 91 4.96 -4.31 6.95
C VAL A 91 3.89 -3.86 7.94
N ASP A 92 3.87 -4.41 9.14
CA ASP A 92 2.91 -4.00 10.17
C ASP A 92 3.18 -2.55 10.61
N ALA A 93 4.44 -2.15 10.78
CA ALA A 93 4.79 -0.75 11.06
C ALA A 93 4.38 0.22 9.92
N ILE A 94 4.52 -0.21 8.67
CA ILE A 94 4.06 0.56 7.50
C ILE A 94 2.52 0.71 7.51
N ASP A 95 1.80 -0.36 7.85
CA ASP A 95 0.33 -0.33 7.91
C ASP A 95 -0.20 0.52 9.06
N ASP A 96 0.50 0.55 10.20
CA ASP A 96 0.20 1.47 11.31
C ASP A 96 0.37 2.93 10.86
N ALA A 97 1.48 3.24 10.19
CA ALA A 97 1.74 4.58 9.66
C ALA A 97 0.67 4.99 8.62
N ARG A 98 0.31 4.09 7.69
CA ARG A 98 -0.79 4.29 6.74
C ARG A 98 -2.13 4.48 7.46
N SER A 99 -2.39 3.73 8.52
CA SER A 99 -3.63 3.84 9.30
C SER A 99 -3.74 5.18 10.01
N MET A 100 -2.63 5.74 10.50
CA MET A 100 -2.60 7.10 11.03
C MET A 100 -3.03 8.13 9.98
N ILE A 101 -2.55 7.99 8.74
CA ILE A 101 -2.97 8.87 7.62
C ILE A 101 -4.47 8.76 7.38
N ALA A 102 -4.98 7.53 7.27
CA ALA A 102 -6.39 7.28 7.01
C ALA A 102 -7.29 7.93 8.08
N ARG A 103 -6.91 7.85 9.37
CA ARG A 103 -7.68 8.44 10.47
C ARG A 103 -7.87 9.95 10.37
N VAL A 104 -6.91 10.66 9.75
CA VAL A 104 -7.01 12.12 9.53
C VAL A 104 -7.66 12.41 8.19
N TYR A 105 -7.21 11.74 7.13
CA TYR A 105 -7.65 12.02 5.76
C TYR A 105 -9.17 11.88 5.60
N TYR A 106 -9.76 10.86 6.22
CA TYR A 106 -11.20 10.56 6.15
C TYR A 106 -12.06 11.31 7.18
N GLN A 107 -11.49 12.22 7.97
CA GLN A 107 -12.29 13.11 8.81
C GLN A 107 -13.19 14.02 7.93
N PRO A 108 -14.39 14.38 8.39
CA PRO A 108 -15.16 15.46 7.79
C PRO A 108 -14.35 16.76 7.76
N ASP A 109 -14.67 17.64 6.81
CA ASP A 109 -14.01 18.95 6.74
C ASP A 109 -14.30 19.78 8.00
N SER A 110 -13.23 20.14 8.72
CA SER A 110 -13.26 20.90 9.97
C SER A 110 -11.92 21.61 10.20
N GLU A 111 -11.90 22.59 11.10
CA GLU A 111 -10.65 23.23 11.54
C GLU A 111 -9.69 22.21 12.17
N GLU A 112 -10.22 21.30 12.99
CA GLU A 112 -9.46 20.20 13.58
C GLU A 112 -8.78 19.33 12.52
N ARG A 113 -9.49 19.01 11.43
CA ARG A 113 -8.92 18.25 10.31
C ARG A 113 -7.75 18.99 9.68
N THR A 114 -7.88 20.30 9.45
CA THR A 114 -6.78 21.11 8.91
C THR A 114 -5.56 21.09 9.82
N ILE A 115 -5.75 21.25 11.13
CA ILE A 115 -4.67 21.17 12.13
C ILE A 115 -4.01 19.78 12.11
N ASN A 116 -4.81 18.72 12.05
CA ASN A 116 -4.31 17.35 12.00
C ASN A 116 -3.55 17.05 10.70
N MET A 117 -4.01 17.57 9.56
CA MET A 117 -3.32 17.45 8.27
C MET A 117 -1.96 18.17 8.29
N ASP A 118 -1.89 19.36 8.89
CA ASP A 118 -0.64 20.11 9.05
C ASP A 118 0.34 19.41 10.00
N LYS A 119 -0.15 18.89 11.12
CA LYS A 119 0.66 18.05 12.03
C LYS A 119 1.19 16.81 11.31
N MET A 120 0.33 16.14 10.54
CA MET A 120 0.70 14.93 9.81
C MET A 120 1.84 15.22 8.82
N LYS A 121 1.73 16.32 8.06
CA LYS A 121 2.74 16.75 7.09
C LYS A 121 4.05 17.15 7.75
N ASN A 122 4.00 17.97 8.80
CA ASN A 122 5.18 18.65 9.34
C ASN A 122 5.85 17.88 10.51
N VAL A 123 5.15 16.91 11.11
CA VAL A 123 5.63 16.19 12.29
C VAL A 123 5.60 14.67 12.06
N ASP A 124 4.45 14.10 11.72
CA ASP A 124 4.30 12.64 11.68
C ASP A 124 5.03 12.01 10.50
N PHE A 125 4.94 12.60 9.30
CA PHE A 125 5.69 12.11 8.14
C PHE A 125 7.20 12.16 8.35
N PRO A 126 7.81 13.31 8.75
CA PRO A 126 9.23 13.32 9.04
C PRO A 126 9.64 12.29 10.09
N ARG A 127 8.87 12.16 11.17
CA ARG A 127 9.14 11.17 12.24
C ARG A 127 9.16 9.74 11.70
N VAL A 128 8.14 9.36 10.93
CA VAL A 128 8.02 7.99 10.38
C VAL A 128 9.09 7.73 9.32
N LEU A 129 9.30 8.64 8.37
CA LEU A 129 10.32 8.50 7.32
C LEU A 129 11.73 8.39 7.92
N SER A 130 12.04 9.16 8.98
CA SER A 130 13.31 9.05 9.70
C SER A 130 13.53 7.70 10.38
N ILE A 131 12.48 6.96 10.77
CA ILE A 131 12.64 5.60 11.34
C ILE A 131 13.15 4.65 10.25
N PHE A 132 12.50 4.65 9.09
CA PHE A 132 12.89 3.77 7.97
C PHE A 132 14.26 4.16 7.39
N GLU A 133 14.55 5.45 7.24
CA GLU A 133 15.87 5.92 6.76
C GLU A 133 17.00 5.43 7.68
N LYS A 134 16.81 5.52 9.01
CA LYS A 134 17.79 5.04 10.00
C LYS A 134 17.96 3.53 9.97
N GLU A 135 16.88 2.76 9.76
CA GLU A 135 17.03 1.31 9.66
C GLU A 135 17.79 0.93 8.37
N LEU A 136 17.50 1.58 7.24
CA LEU A 136 18.24 1.35 5.99
C LEU A 136 19.72 1.72 6.15
N GLU A 137 20.03 2.79 6.89
CA GLU A 137 21.40 3.14 7.24
C GLU A 137 22.07 2.06 8.08
N LYS A 138 21.41 1.60 9.14
CA LYS A 138 21.92 0.57 10.05
C LYS A 138 22.12 -0.79 9.35
N ASN A 139 21.21 -1.16 8.44
CA ASN A 139 21.32 -2.39 7.67
C ASN A 139 22.53 -2.35 6.73
N GLY A 140 22.92 -1.17 6.25
CA GLY A 140 23.99 -1.01 5.27
C GLY A 140 23.64 -1.58 3.89
N THR A 141 22.36 -1.88 3.63
CA THR A 141 21.84 -2.37 2.35
C THR A 141 20.74 -1.43 1.83
N THR A 142 20.31 -1.64 0.59
CA THR A 142 19.16 -0.91 0.01
C THR A 142 17.81 -1.38 0.58
N PHE A 143 17.78 -2.52 1.28
CA PHE A 143 16.55 -3.22 1.64
C PHE A 143 16.32 -3.25 3.15
N LEU A 144 15.05 -3.27 3.58
CA LEU A 144 14.66 -3.34 4.99
C LEU A 144 15.07 -4.66 5.65
N VAL A 145 15.19 -5.74 4.86
CA VAL A 145 15.53 -7.07 5.36
C VAL A 145 16.53 -7.75 4.44
N GLY A 146 17.71 -8.09 4.99
CA GLY A 146 18.74 -8.78 4.24
C GLY A 146 19.34 -7.92 3.12
N ASN A 147 19.69 -8.55 2.00
CA ASN A 147 20.40 -7.95 0.87
C ASN A 147 19.66 -8.10 -0.47
N GLU A 148 18.41 -8.52 -0.45
CA GLU A 148 17.55 -8.70 -1.62
C GLU A 148 16.17 -8.12 -1.33
N VAL A 149 15.39 -7.87 -2.40
CA VAL A 149 14.02 -7.38 -2.27
C VAL A 149 13.18 -8.36 -1.45
N SER A 150 12.50 -7.83 -0.45
CA SER A 150 11.44 -8.49 0.29
C SER A 150 10.11 -7.79 0.03
N TRP A 151 9.01 -8.43 0.41
CA TRP A 151 7.70 -7.81 0.32
C TRP A 151 7.56 -6.56 1.21
N ALA A 152 8.38 -6.42 2.26
CA ALA A 152 8.43 -5.20 3.07
C ALA A 152 8.87 -3.99 2.23
N ASP A 153 9.80 -4.18 1.29
CA ASP A 153 10.30 -3.11 0.42
C ASP A 153 9.24 -2.68 -0.60
N ILE A 154 8.44 -3.63 -1.11
CA ILE A 154 7.31 -3.34 -2.02
C ILE A 154 6.18 -2.62 -1.27
N MET A 155 5.88 -3.04 -0.04
CA MET A 155 4.91 -2.35 0.82
C MET A 155 5.38 -0.94 1.18
N LEU A 156 6.68 -0.76 1.44
CA LEU A 156 7.27 0.56 1.68
C LEU A 156 7.16 1.43 0.44
N PHE A 157 7.49 0.92 -0.75
CA PHE A 157 7.28 1.62 -2.01
C PHE A 157 5.84 2.13 -2.15
N GLY A 158 4.84 1.26 -1.90
CA GLY A 158 3.43 1.65 -1.93
C GLY A 158 3.07 2.76 -0.93
N TYR A 159 3.62 2.70 0.28
CA TYR A 159 3.44 3.75 1.29
C TYR A 159 4.07 5.08 0.89
N LEU A 160 5.29 5.06 0.32
CA LEU A 160 5.95 6.25 -0.17
C LEU A 160 5.20 6.88 -1.36
N SER A 161 4.71 6.04 -2.30
CA SER A 161 3.83 6.52 -3.38
C SER A 161 2.55 7.16 -2.84
N TYR A 162 1.95 6.58 -1.79
CA TYR A 162 0.74 7.12 -1.17
C TYR A 162 0.98 8.49 -0.52
N ILE A 163 2.07 8.66 0.23
CA ILE A 163 2.45 9.98 0.78
C ILE A 163 2.73 10.97 -0.35
N GLY A 164 3.46 10.56 -1.38
CA GLY A 164 3.75 11.42 -2.54
C GLY A 164 2.49 11.92 -3.23
N GLU A 165 1.50 11.03 -3.43
CA GLU A 165 0.20 11.39 -4.01
C GLU A 165 -0.56 12.40 -3.12
N LEU A 166 -0.55 12.19 -1.80
CA LEU A 166 -1.19 13.07 -0.83
C LEU A 166 -0.56 14.46 -0.78
N LEU A 167 0.77 14.54 -0.89
CA LEU A 167 1.52 15.78 -0.79
C LEU A 167 1.67 16.52 -2.12
N ARG A 168 1.35 15.87 -3.24
CA ARG A 168 1.44 16.43 -4.61
C ARG A 168 0.73 17.76 -4.76
N THR A 169 -0.42 17.93 -4.11
CA THR A 169 -1.21 19.18 -4.17
C THR A 169 -0.58 20.32 -3.36
N THR A 170 0.37 20.00 -2.47
CA THR A 170 1.04 20.99 -1.60
C THR A 170 2.45 21.35 -2.09
N GLY A 171 2.92 20.76 -3.20
CA GLY A 171 4.26 20.98 -3.75
C GLY A 171 5.41 20.49 -2.85
N SER A 172 5.12 19.70 -1.82
CA SER A 172 6.11 19.23 -0.86
C SER A 172 6.76 17.94 -1.36
N ASP A 173 8.08 17.94 -1.48
CA ASP A 173 8.88 16.73 -1.75
C ASP A 173 9.63 16.31 -0.48
N LEU A 174 8.93 15.59 0.41
CA LEU A 174 9.55 15.08 1.64
C LEU A 174 10.64 14.04 1.36
N LEU A 175 10.54 13.28 0.26
CA LEU A 175 11.49 12.18 -0.02
C LEU A 175 12.89 12.68 -0.35
N SER A 176 13.01 13.90 -0.89
CA SER A 176 14.30 14.53 -1.17
C SER A 176 15.25 14.61 0.04
N ALA A 177 14.71 14.62 1.27
CA ALA A 177 15.49 14.64 2.51
C ALA A 177 15.96 13.23 2.96
N TYR A 178 15.52 12.16 2.30
CA TYR A 178 15.73 10.77 2.68
C TYR A 178 16.34 9.98 1.51
N PRO A 179 17.67 10.06 1.32
CA PRO A 179 18.33 9.46 0.16
C PRO A 179 18.19 7.93 0.10
N ARG A 180 18.17 7.22 1.24
CA ARG A 180 18.01 5.76 1.23
C ARG A 180 16.58 5.35 0.91
N LEU A 181 15.58 6.08 1.43
CA LEU A 181 14.18 5.92 1.01
C LEU A 181 13.98 6.22 -0.49
N THR A 182 14.67 7.22 -1.02
CA THR A 182 14.66 7.52 -2.45
C THR A 182 15.30 6.38 -3.26
N ALA A 183 16.39 5.80 -2.77
CA ALA A 183 17.07 4.67 -3.41
C ALA A 183 16.16 3.44 -3.48
N ILE A 184 15.58 3.00 -2.36
CA ILE A 184 14.65 1.84 -2.34
C ILE A 184 13.42 2.09 -3.23
N TYR A 185 12.86 3.31 -3.19
CA TYR A 185 11.73 3.69 -4.06
C TYR A 185 12.10 3.50 -5.54
N SER A 186 13.26 4.02 -5.94
CA SER A 186 13.76 3.92 -7.31
C SER A 186 14.06 2.48 -7.72
N THR A 187 14.64 1.69 -6.81
CA THR A 187 14.90 0.26 -7.04
C THR A 187 13.59 -0.50 -7.31
N ILE A 188 12.57 -0.33 -6.49
CA ILE A 188 11.29 -1.03 -6.70
C ILE A 188 10.57 -0.49 -7.95
N LEU A 189 10.59 0.82 -8.19
CA LEU A 189 10.01 1.44 -9.39
C LEU A 189 10.68 0.97 -10.68
N SER A 190 11.93 0.51 -10.65
CA SER A 190 12.62 0.00 -11.83
C SER A 190 12.08 -1.34 -12.34
N ASN A 191 11.22 -2.03 -11.57
CA ASN A 191 10.61 -3.28 -11.99
C ASN A 191 9.68 -3.06 -13.20
N PRO A 192 9.89 -3.76 -14.34
CA PRO A 192 9.11 -3.54 -15.57
C PRO A 192 7.61 -3.78 -15.40
N GLY A 193 7.22 -4.78 -14.61
CA GLY A 193 5.83 -5.09 -14.34
C GLY A 193 5.13 -3.97 -13.55
N ILE A 194 5.80 -3.41 -12.54
CA ILE A 194 5.32 -2.21 -11.83
C ILE A 194 5.20 -1.03 -12.78
N GLN A 195 6.21 -0.72 -13.58
CA GLN A 195 6.14 0.41 -14.52
C GLN A 195 5.00 0.26 -15.52
N LYS A 196 4.84 -0.93 -16.10
CA LYS A 196 3.74 -1.25 -17.00
C LYS A 196 2.39 -1.05 -16.32
N TYR A 197 2.24 -1.52 -15.08
CA TYR A 197 1.00 -1.32 -14.33
C TYR A 197 0.74 0.18 -14.06
N LEU A 198 1.73 0.91 -13.54
CA LEU A 198 1.58 2.34 -13.22
C LEU A 198 1.27 3.21 -14.45
N ALA A 199 1.82 2.86 -15.62
CA ALA A 199 1.55 3.57 -16.87
C ALA A 199 0.11 3.34 -17.40
N ASN A 200 -0.52 2.23 -17.04
CA ASN A 200 -1.83 1.83 -17.56
C ASN A 200 -2.96 1.87 -16.52
N ARG A 201 -2.64 2.01 -15.23
CA ARG A 201 -3.66 2.03 -14.18
C ARG A 201 -4.53 3.28 -14.32
N PRO A 202 -5.85 3.18 -14.08
CA PRO A 202 -6.71 4.36 -14.04
C PRO A 202 -6.31 5.27 -12.87
N ALA A 203 -6.53 6.57 -13.05
CA ALA A 203 -6.35 7.54 -11.97
C ALA A 203 -7.34 7.26 -10.84
N SER A 204 -6.88 7.44 -9.59
CA SER A 204 -7.79 7.44 -8.45
C SER A 204 -8.74 8.64 -8.52
N PRO A 205 -9.97 8.54 -7.98
CA PRO A 205 -10.87 9.66 -7.85
C PRO A 205 -10.21 10.80 -7.05
N ALA A 206 -10.55 12.05 -7.40
CA ALA A 206 -9.99 13.23 -6.73
C ALA A 206 -10.30 13.29 -5.23
N ASP A 207 -11.46 12.77 -4.81
CA ASP A 207 -11.81 12.60 -3.41
C ASP A 207 -12.13 11.12 -3.11
N MET A 208 -11.17 10.44 -2.47
CA MET A 208 -11.34 9.05 -2.05
C MET A 208 -12.27 8.90 -0.84
N ARG A 209 -12.59 9.98 -0.11
CA ARG A 209 -13.43 9.92 1.10
C ARG A 209 -14.84 9.46 0.82
N VAL A 210 -15.37 9.79 -0.36
CA VAL A 210 -16.72 9.40 -0.77
C VAL A 210 -16.89 7.88 -0.94
N LEU A 211 -15.79 7.13 -1.12
CA LEU A 211 -15.80 5.66 -1.15
C LEU A 211 -15.58 5.07 0.25
N PHE A 212 -14.84 5.77 1.12
CA PHE A 212 -14.59 5.34 2.49
C PHE A 212 -15.86 5.28 3.33
N ASP A 213 -16.70 6.32 3.26
CA ASP A 213 -17.99 6.33 3.98
C ASP A 213 -18.86 5.11 3.66
N LEU A 214 -18.81 4.62 2.41
CA LEU A 214 -19.58 3.45 1.96
C LEU A 214 -19.00 2.11 2.42
N ALA A 215 -17.67 2.04 2.53
CA ALA A 215 -17.00 0.82 2.97
C ALA A 215 -17.16 0.58 4.47
N PHE A 216 -17.21 1.65 5.27
CA PHE A 216 -17.07 1.57 6.74
C PHE A 216 -18.30 1.99 7.55
N ARG A 217 -19.36 2.51 6.92
CA ARG A 217 -20.66 2.66 7.59
C ARG A 217 -21.41 1.31 7.59
N TYR A 218 -21.78 0.85 8.78
CA TYR A 218 -22.64 -0.31 9.02
C TYR A 218 -24.10 0.10 8.92
#